data_AF-A0A353BFR2-F1
#
_entry.id   AF-A0A353BFR2-F1
#
_cell.length_a   1.000
_cell.length_b   1.000
_cell.length_c   1.000
_cell.angle_alpha   90.00
_cell.angle_beta   90.00
_cell.angle_gamma   90.00
#
_symmetry.space_group_name_H-M   'P 1'
#
loop_
_entity.id
_entity.type
_entity.pdbx_description
1 polymer ?
#
loop_
_entity_poly.entity_id
_entity_poly.type
_entity_poly.pdbx_seq_one_letter_code
_entity_poly.pdbx_strand_id
1 'polypeptide(L)'
;MTANESHAFRYNAPPCLNLVFTRHLFATVIAHRRKLYPHPTKQVDNQLLGNTTLIVLISKDLFFAPVVKSAAEAHELPFTLGLNVDSKNIVDLAAETVVGVIVDLSSVNTESLSDLHASLRTKFVNAKLAAFAPHVHGNKLKSAGEAGFDQVLSRGQLSSGVGSLLQSWI
;
A
#
# COMPACT_ATOMS: atom_id res chain seq x y z
N MET A 1 29.67 -57.85 3.64
CA MET A 1 30.42 -56.59 3.42
C MET A 1 29.39 -55.48 3.31
N THR A 2 29.20 -54.52 4.21
CA THR A 2 29.62 -54.25 5.59
C THR A 2 28.66 -53.15 6.04
N ALA A 3 28.04 -53.31 7.21
CA ALA A 3 27.27 -52.28 7.91
C ALA A 3 28.21 -51.27 8.59
N ASN A 4 27.72 -50.06 8.88
CA ASN A 4 28.34 -49.11 9.81
C ASN A 4 27.22 -48.17 10.30
N GLU A 5 26.58 -48.37 11.46
CA GLU A 5 27.01 -48.04 12.84
C GLU A 5 27.27 -46.53 13.03
N SER A 6 26.37 -45.80 13.71
CA SER A 6 26.26 -45.61 15.18
C SER A 6 27.15 -44.46 15.68
N HIS A 7 26.55 -43.38 16.19
CA HIS A 7 26.86 -42.89 17.54
C HIS A 7 25.93 -41.76 18.02
N ALA A 8 25.19 -42.07 19.08
CA ALA A 8 24.63 -41.13 20.02
C ALA A 8 25.72 -40.70 21.01
N PHE A 9 25.71 -39.44 21.45
CA PHE A 9 26.42 -39.04 22.67
C PHE A 9 25.51 -38.17 23.54
N ARG A 10 25.17 -38.74 24.70
CA ARG A 10 24.52 -38.11 25.86
C ARG A 10 25.60 -37.71 26.88
N TYR A 11 25.15 -36.93 27.86
CA TYR A 11 25.77 -36.57 29.15
C TYR A 11 26.78 -35.41 29.08
N ASN A 12 26.87 -34.48 30.04
CA ASN A 12 26.41 -34.45 31.42
C ASN A 12 26.42 -32.98 31.93
N ALA A 13 25.48 -32.60 32.80
CA ALA A 13 25.58 -31.39 33.62
C ALA A 13 26.53 -31.63 34.82
N PRO A 14 27.13 -30.58 35.41
CA PRO A 14 26.89 -30.31 36.85
C PRO A 14 27.00 -28.78 37.20
N PRO A 15 27.14 -28.36 38.47
CA PRO A 15 26.04 -28.05 39.39
C PRO A 15 26.04 -26.58 39.90
N CYS A 16 24.99 -26.24 40.63
CA CYS A 16 24.67 -24.94 41.24
C CYS A 16 25.78 -24.34 42.13
N LEU A 17 25.90 -23.01 42.15
CA LEU A 17 26.30 -22.26 43.36
C LEU A 17 25.67 -20.86 43.37
N ASN A 18 24.93 -20.58 44.46
CA ASN A 18 24.46 -19.26 44.85
C ASN A 18 25.64 -18.39 45.28
N LEU A 19 25.68 -17.11 44.86
CA LEU A 19 26.32 -16.06 45.64
C LEU A 19 25.63 -14.71 45.42
N VAL A 20 25.16 -14.14 46.53
CA VAL A 20 24.63 -12.78 46.68
C VAL A 20 25.81 -11.82 46.88
N PHE A 21 25.67 -10.59 46.35
CA PHE A 21 26.42 -9.31 46.56
C PHE A 21 26.83 -8.71 45.20
N THR A 22 26.83 -7.41 44.89
CA THR A 22 26.30 -6.16 45.44
C THR A 22 26.50 -5.13 44.32
N ARG A 23 25.64 -4.11 44.34
CA ARG A 23 25.56 -2.87 43.54
C ARG A 23 26.83 -2.38 42.80
N HIS A 24 26.56 -1.80 41.62
CA HIS A 24 27.15 -0.61 40.98
C HIS A 24 28.10 -0.77 39.78
N LEU A 25 27.60 -0.15 38.68
CA LEU A 25 28.26 0.55 37.58
C LEU A 25 28.75 -0.22 36.34
N PHE A 26 28.51 0.46 35.21
CA PHE A 26 28.88 0.21 33.80
C PHE A 26 28.02 -0.85 33.08
N ALA A 27 26.93 -0.47 32.41
CA ALA A 27 26.89 0.22 31.10
C ALA A 27 27.77 -0.46 30.05
N THR A 28 27.16 -1.32 29.21
CA THR A 28 27.49 -1.57 27.79
C THR A 28 26.58 -2.68 27.25
N VAL A 29 25.71 -2.30 26.30
CA VAL A 29 25.24 -3.09 25.14
C VAL A 29 24.51 -4.42 25.44
N ILE A 30 23.17 -4.41 25.33
CA ILE A 30 22.34 -5.17 24.36
C ILE A 30 20.88 -4.82 24.70
N ALA A 31 20.30 -3.91 23.92
CA ALA A 31 18.86 -3.71 23.80
C ALA A 31 18.58 -3.40 22.33
N HIS A 32 18.70 -4.42 21.48
CA HIS A 32 18.40 -4.31 20.05
C HIS A 32 17.01 -4.91 19.79
N ARG A 33 16.13 -4.10 19.19
CA ARG A 33 14.70 -4.32 18.86
C ARG A 33 13.67 -3.87 19.90
N ARG A 34 13.44 -2.55 19.94
CA ARG A 34 12.10 -1.91 19.95
C ARG A 34 12.28 -0.39 19.95
N LYS A 35 12.15 0.20 18.77
CA LYS A 35 11.83 1.61 18.42
C LYS A 35 12.55 1.92 17.12
N LEU A 36 11.82 2.29 16.08
CA LEU A 36 12.20 3.29 15.08
C LEU A 36 11.03 3.44 14.10
N TYR A 37 9.96 4.09 14.56
CA TYR A 37 9.20 5.06 13.77
C TYR A 37 8.56 6.02 14.79
N PRO A 38 9.22 7.11 15.18
CA PRO A 38 8.48 8.24 15.70
C PRO A 38 7.60 8.76 14.57
N HIS A 39 6.27 8.77 14.73
CA HIS A 39 5.42 9.63 13.91
C HIS A 39 5.66 11.06 14.40
N PRO A 40 6.26 11.96 13.61
CA PRO A 40 6.16 13.37 13.92
C PRO A 40 4.74 13.82 13.59
N THR A 41 3.92 14.02 14.63
CA THR A 41 2.69 14.81 14.54
C THR A 41 3.11 16.27 14.35
N LYS A 42 3.51 16.64 13.13
CA LYS A 42 3.61 18.05 12.77
C LYS A 42 2.20 18.55 12.55
N GLN A 43 1.72 19.43 13.43
CA GLN A 43 0.76 20.44 13.02
C GLN A 43 1.33 21.10 11.77
N VAL A 44 0.68 20.88 10.63
CA VAL A 44 1.05 21.54 9.39
C VAL A 44 0.40 22.91 9.45
N ASP A 45 1.26 23.93 9.47
CA ASP A 45 0.87 25.33 9.51
C ASP A 45 -0.06 25.67 8.34
N ASN A 46 -1.13 26.37 8.67
CA ASN A 46 -2.33 26.56 7.88
C ASN A 46 -2.19 27.71 6.84
N GLN A 47 -1.07 27.75 6.10
CA GLN A 47 -0.83 28.73 5.06
C GLN A 47 -0.04 28.12 3.91
N LEU A 48 -0.75 27.51 2.97
CA LEU A 48 -0.49 27.36 1.53
C LEU A 48 -1.49 26.32 0.97
N LEU A 49 -2.80 26.54 1.15
CA LEU A 49 -3.84 25.69 0.54
C LEU A 49 -4.02 26.07 -0.94
N GLY A 50 -2.96 25.91 -1.72
CA GLY A 50 -3.07 25.69 -3.15
C GLY A 50 -3.37 24.21 -3.35
N ASN A 51 -4.64 23.88 -3.61
CA ASN A 51 -5.08 22.64 -4.26
C ASN A 51 -4.45 21.36 -3.67
N THR A 52 -4.87 21.01 -2.45
CA THR A 52 -4.53 19.70 -1.86
C THR A 52 -4.94 18.59 -2.81
N THR A 53 -3.92 17.87 -3.29
CA THR A 53 -4.00 16.95 -4.40
C THR A 53 -4.08 15.51 -3.87
N LEU A 54 -5.23 14.86 -4.01
CA LEU A 54 -5.60 13.59 -3.40
C LEU A 54 -5.54 12.43 -4.40
N ILE A 55 -5.06 11.28 -3.94
CA ILE A 55 -5.13 10.00 -4.64
C ILE A 55 -6.24 9.13 -4.05
N VAL A 56 -7.11 8.62 -4.92
CA VAL A 56 -8.19 7.71 -4.57
C VAL A 56 -7.88 6.31 -5.08
N LEU A 57 -7.93 5.31 -4.21
CA LEU A 57 -7.93 3.91 -4.59
C LEU A 57 -9.33 3.33 -4.41
N ILE A 58 -9.88 2.72 -5.45
CA ILE A 58 -11.12 1.95 -5.41
C ILE A 58 -10.74 0.48 -5.51
N SER A 59 -10.72 -0.22 -4.38
CA SER A 59 -10.34 -1.64 -4.33
C SER A 59 -10.91 -2.33 -3.10
N LYS A 60 -11.17 -3.64 -3.24
CA LYS A 60 -11.48 -4.53 -2.11
C LYS A 60 -10.23 -5.22 -1.56
N ASP A 61 -9.08 -5.05 -2.21
CA ASP A 61 -7.80 -5.65 -1.84
C ASP A 61 -7.08 -4.81 -0.77
N LEU A 62 -7.31 -5.17 0.48
CA LEU A 62 -6.69 -4.52 1.64
C LEU A 62 -5.17 -4.74 1.72
N PHE A 63 -4.61 -5.71 1.01
CA PHE A 63 -3.17 -5.93 0.97
C PHE A 63 -2.47 -5.04 -0.04
N PHE A 64 -3.19 -4.56 -1.05
CA PHE A 64 -2.64 -3.67 -2.07
C PHE A 64 -2.74 -2.19 -1.68
N ALA A 65 -3.76 -1.81 -0.90
CA ALA A 65 -3.93 -0.44 -0.45
C ALA A 65 -2.70 0.16 0.28
N PRO A 66 -1.98 -0.55 1.17
CA PRO A 66 -0.76 -0.05 1.80
C PRO A 66 0.36 0.29 0.81
N VAL A 67 0.46 -0.41 -0.32
CA VAL A 67 1.48 -0.16 -1.34
C VAL A 67 1.22 1.19 -2.02
N VAL A 68 -0.03 1.41 -2.45
CA VAL A 68 -0.43 2.68 -3.08
C VAL A 68 -0.35 3.83 -2.08
N LYS A 69 -0.80 3.59 -0.83
CA LYS A 69 -0.71 4.58 0.25
C LYS A 69 0.73 5.00 0.51
N SER A 70 1.66 4.04 0.65
CA SER A 70 3.07 4.35 0.91
C SER A 70 3.70 5.15 -0.23
N ALA A 71 3.31 4.86 -1.48
CA ALA A 71 3.76 5.63 -2.65
C ALA A 71 3.18 7.05 -2.66
N ALA A 72 1.89 7.23 -2.33
CA ALA A 72 1.28 8.55 -2.23
C ALA A 72 1.93 9.39 -1.13
N GLU A 73 2.17 8.81 0.05
CA GLU A 73 2.85 9.47 1.17
C GLU A 73 4.28 9.90 0.81
N ALA A 74 5.00 9.12 -0.02
CA ALA A 74 6.32 9.49 -0.51
C ALA A 74 6.34 10.75 -1.40
N HIS A 75 5.18 11.12 -1.97
CA HIS A 75 4.97 12.35 -2.73
C HIS A 75 4.17 13.40 -1.94
N GLU A 76 4.00 13.23 -0.62
CA GLU A 76 3.23 14.11 0.25
C GLU A 76 1.75 14.27 -0.19
N LEU A 77 1.23 13.27 -0.91
CA LEU A 77 -0.15 13.25 -1.41
C LEU A 77 -1.06 12.58 -0.38
N PRO A 78 -2.17 13.24 0.01
CA PRO A 78 -3.25 12.57 0.70
C PRO A 78 -3.73 11.33 -0.06
N PHE A 79 -4.21 10.33 0.69
CA PHE A 79 -4.67 9.06 0.16
C PHE A 79 -6.01 8.65 0.78
N THR A 80 -6.94 8.20 -0.06
CA THR A 80 -8.23 7.64 0.37
C THR A 80 -8.49 6.29 -0.29
N LEU A 81 -8.97 5.33 0.50
CA LEU A 81 -9.47 4.04 0.02
C LEU A 81 -11.00 4.02 0.07
N GLY A 82 -11.62 3.59 -1.03
CA GLY A 82 -13.03 3.21 -1.08
C GLY A 82 -13.23 1.85 -1.73
N LEU A 83 -14.41 1.28 -1.51
CA LEU A 83 -14.80 -0.02 -2.06
C LEU A 83 -15.48 0.11 -3.43
N ASN A 84 -16.06 1.29 -3.69
CA ASN A 84 -16.75 1.67 -4.92
C ASN A 84 -16.82 3.21 -5.01
N VAL A 85 -17.30 3.74 -6.14
CA VAL A 85 -17.41 5.20 -6.37
C VAL A 85 -18.36 5.90 -5.39
N ASP A 86 -19.34 5.18 -4.85
CA ASP A 86 -20.37 5.67 -3.92
C ASP A 86 -19.99 5.51 -2.44
N SER A 87 -18.76 5.05 -2.16
CA SER A 87 -18.28 4.88 -0.80
C SER A 87 -18.29 6.25 -0.10
N LYS A 88 -18.69 6.29 1.18
CA LYS A 88 -18.77 7.53 1.96
C LYS A 88 -17.47 8.36 1.91
N ASN A 89 -16.32 7.69 1.95
CA ASN A 89 -15.02 8.35 1.88
C ASN A 89 -14.71 9.00 0.52
N ILE A 90 -15.48 8.67 -0.52
CA ILE A 90 -15.31 9.13 -1.91
C ILE A 90 -16.43 10.09 -2.32
N VAL A 91 -17.66 9.94 -1.80
CA VAL A 91 -18.81 10.79 -2.13
C VAL A 91 -18.62 12.25 -1.72
N ASP A 92 -17.98 12.49 -0.59
CA ASP A 92 -17.78 13.84 -0.05
C ASP A 92 -16.52 14.53 -0.61
N LEU A 93 -15.79 13.88 -1.53
CA LEU A 93 -14.57 14.43 -2.11
C LEU A 93 -14.89 15.46 -3.19
N ALA A 94 -14.28 16.63 -3.10
CA ALA A 94 -14.36 17.65 -4.13
C ALA A 94 -13.60 17.20 -5.39
N ALA A 95 -14.24 17.33 -6.55
CA ALA A 95 -13.71 16.88 -7.83
C ALA A 95 -12.34 17.47 -8.15
N GLU A 96 -12.13 18.73 -7.77
CA GLU A 96 -10.94 19.54 -8.04
C GLU A 96 -9.74 19.15 -7.17
N THR A 97 -9.99 18.43 -6.08
CA THR A 97 -8.93 17.97 -5.17
C THR A 97 -8.35 16.64 -5.60
N VAL A 98 -9.01 15.88 -6.47
CA VAL A 98 -8.58 14.54 -6.87
C VAL A 98 -7.79 14.61 -8.17
N VAL A 99 -6.51 14.22 -8.15
CA VAL A 99 -5.69 14.14 -9.38
C VAL A 99 -5.60 12.75 -9.95
N GLY A 100 -5.87 11.72 -9.14
CA GLY A 100 -5.66 10.34 -9.54
C GLY A 100 -6.66 9.41 -8.90
N VAL A 101 -7.29 8.58 -9.72
CA VAL A 101 -8.13 7.47 -9.28
C VAL A 101 -7.56 6.17 -9.83
N ILE A 102 -7.24 5.25 -8.93
CA ILE A 102 -6.77 3.90 -9.26
C ILE A 102 -7.91 2.93 -8.97
N VAL A 103 -8.30 2.13 -9.95
CA VAL A 103 -9.44 1.21 -9.87
C VAL A 103 -9.01 -0.23 -10.00
N ASP A 104 -9.40 -1.06 -9.04
CA ASP A 104 -9.22 -2.51 -9.08
C ASP A 104 -10.35 -3.19 -9.86
N LEU A 105 -10.01 -3.69 -11.05
CA LEU A 105 -10.94 -4.40 -11.93
C LEU A 105 -11.25 -5.82 -11.46
N SER A 106 -10.55 -6.34 -10.44
CA SER A 106 -10.79 -7.70 -9.91
C SER A 106 -12.21 -7.83 -9.39
N SER A 107 -12.75 -6.76 -8.82
CA SER A 107 -14.10 -6.71 -8.26
C SER A 107 -15.15 -6.06 -9.16
N VAL A 108 -14.80 -5.71 -10.39
CA VAL A 108 -15.69 -5.05 -11.36
C VAL A 108 -15.96 -5.99 -12.54
N ASN A 109 -17.21 -6.05 -12.96
CA ASN A 109 -17.60 -6.80 -14.15
C ASN A 109 -17.24 -6.03 -15.43
N THR A 110 -16.87 -6.76 -16.48
CA THR A 110 -16.39 -6.16 -17.75
C THR A 110 -17.46 -5.29 -18.40
N GLU A 111 -18.72 -5.73 -18.36
CA GLU A 111 -19.87 -5.02 -18.93
C GLU A 111 -20.15 -3.68 -18.24
N SER A 112 -19.74 -3.51 -16.98
CA SER A 112 -19.96 -2.29 -16.21
C SER A 112 -18.81 -1.28 -16.29
N LEU A 113 -17.74 -1.58 -17.04
CA LEU A 113 -16.55 -0.73 -17.10
C LEU A 113 -16.82 0.63 -17.74
N SER A 114 -17.65 0.67 -18.78
CA SER A 114 -18.04 1.93 -19.44
C SER A 114 -18.84 2.82 -18.47
N ASP A 115 -19.81 2.26 -17.76
CA ASP A 115 -20.62 2.99 -16.79
C ASP A 115 -19.79 3.47 -15.60
N LEU A 116 -18.86 2.63 -15.14
CA LEU A 116 -17.91 3.00 -14.09
C LEU A 116 -17.01 4.15 -14.55
N HIS A 117 -16.45 4.07 -15.76
CA HIS A 117 -15.63 5.14 -16.31
C HIS A 117 -16.42 6.45 -16.45
N ALA A 118 -17.65 6.39 -16.98
CA ALA A 118 -18.53 7.55 -17.08
C ALA A 118 -18.84 8.17 -15.71
N SER A 119 -19.10 7.35 -14.70
CA SER A 119 -19.35 7.79 -13.32
C SER A 119 -18.11 8.47 -12.72
N LEU A 120 -16.92 7.90 -12.92
CA LEU A 120 -15.67 8.47 -12.46
C LEU A 120 -15.33 9.78 -13.17
N ARG A 121 -15.55 9.88 -14.47
CA ARG A 121 -15.35 11.12 -15.23
C ARG A 121 -16.33 12.22 -14.86
N THR A 122 -17.58 11.86 -14.58
CA THR A 122 -18.58 12.82 -14.10
C THR A 122 -18.19 13.39 -12.74
N LYS A 123 -17.66 12.53 -11.86
CA LYS A 123 -17.30 12.91 -10.48
C LYS A 123 -15.94 13.57 -10.36
N PHE A 124 -14.94 13.10 -11.10
CA PHE A 124 -13.55 13.53 -11.04
C PHE A 124 -13.08 13.97 -12.42
N VAL A 125 -13.64 15.10 -12.88
CA VAL A 125 -13.49 15.58 -14.26
C VAL A 125 -12.03 15.72 -14.71
N ASN A 126 -11.13 16.11 -13.81
CA ASN A 126 -9.72 16.36 -14.11
C ASN A 126 -8.78 15.24 -13.66
N ALA A 127 -9.29 14.20 -12.98
CA ALA A 127 -8.43 13.16 -12.44
C ALA A 127 -7.91 12.22 -13.53
N LYS A 128 -6.69 11.74 -13.37
CA LYS A 128 -6.14 10.62 -14.13
C LYS A 128 -6.75 9.32 -13.63
N LEU A 129 -7.26 8.51 -14.54
CA LEU A 129 -7.92 7.24 -14.25
C LEU A 129 -7.01 6.09 -14.66
N ALA A 130 -6.47 5.38 -13.68
CA ALA A 130 -5.77 4.13 -13.90
C ALA A 130 -6.63 2.94 -13.49
N ALA A 131 -6.65 1.90 -14.31
CA ALA A 131 -7.25 0.63 -13.98
C ALA A 131 -6.18 -0.43 -13.79
N PHE A 132 -6.37 -1.33 -12.82
CA PHE A 132 -5.50 -2.48 -12.65
C PHE A 132 -6.23 -3.78 -12.36
N ALA A 133 -5.63 -4.90 -12.78
CA ALA A 133 -6.13 -6.25 -12.52
C ALA A 133 -4.98 -7.27 -12.45
N PRO A 134 -5.21 -8.45 -11.86
CA PRO A 134 -4.34 -9.61 -12.07
C PRO A 134 -4.13 -9.90 -13.56
N HIS A 135 -2.92 -10.29 -13.95
CA HIS A 135 -2.52 -10.49 -15.35
C HIS A 135 -3.38 -11.51 -16.11
N VAL A 136 -3.94 -12.48 -15.39
CA VAL A 136 -4.87 -13.50 -15.93
C VAL A 136 -6.18 -12.91 -16.48
N HIS A 137 -6.49 -11.64 -16.18
CA HIS A 137 -7.67 -10.94 -16.68
C HIS A 137 -7.37 -10.06 -17.90
N GLY A 138 -6.58 -10.56 -18.87
CA GLY A 138 -6.20 -9.79 -20.07
C GLY A 138 -7.37 -9.16 -20.82
N ASN A 139 -8.50 -9.87 -20.92
CA ASN A 139 -9.72 -9.33 -21.54
C ASN A 139 -10.30 -8.14 -20.76
N LYS A 140 -10.27 -8.17 -19.42
CA LYS A 140 -10.74 -7.02 -18.60
C LYS A 140 -9.84 -5.81 -18.76
N LEU A 141 -8.52 -6.02 -18.84
CA LEU A 141 -7.57 -4.94 -19.09
C LEU A 141 -7.84 -4.31 -20.47
N LYS A 142 -8.05 -5.12 -21.51
CA LYS A 142 -8.43 -4.62 -22.85
C LYS A 142 -9.72 -3.80 -22.80
N SER A 143 -10.77 -4.32 -22.17
CA SER A 143 -12.05 -3.63 -22.05
C SER A 143 -11.97 -2.35 -21.20
N ALA A 144 -11.09 -2.28 -20.20
CA ALA A 144 -10.84 -1.04 -19.47
C ALA A 144 -10.16 0.02 -20.36
N GLY A 145 -9.23 -0.39 -21.22
CA GLY A 145 -8.64 0.50 -22.22
C GLY A 145 -9.70 1.02 -23.21
N GLU A 146 -10.57 0.12 -23.69
CA GLU A 146 -11.69 0.46 -24.58
C GLU A 146 -12.73 1.38 -23.90
N ALA A 147 -12.91 1.26 -22.58
CA ALA A 147 -13.79 2.13 -21.79
C ALA A 147 -13.23 3.55 -21.58
N GLY A 148 -11.96 3.79 -21.90
CA GLY A 148 -11.35 5.14 -21.87
C GLY A 148 -10.52 5.46 -20.63
N PHE A 149 -10.11 4.46 -19.84
CA PHE A 149 -9.14 4.68 -18.77
C PHE A 149 -7.80 5.19 -19.33
N ASP A 150 -7.19 6.17 -18.68
CA ASP A 150 -5.94 6.79 -19.14
C ASP A 150 -4.78 5.78 -19.14
N GLN A 151 -4.77 4.89 -18.15
CA GLN A 151 -3.76 3.84 -18.03
C GLN A 151 -4.38 2.53 -17.58
N VAL A 152 -3.87 1.43 -18.12
CA VAL A 152 -4.29 0.08 -17.74
C VAL A 152 -3.06 -0.75 -17.44
N LEU A 153 -2.98 -1.26 -16.21
CA LEU A 153 -1.79 -1.91 -15.68
C LEU A 153 -2.14 -3.27 -15.08
N SER A 154 -1.27 -4.26 -15.23
CA SER A 154 -1.37 -5.43 -14.37
C SER A 154 -1.03 -5.07 -12.92
N ARG A 155 -1.50 -5.86 -11.96
CA ARG A 155 -1.16 -5.68 -10.54
C ARG A 155 0.35 -5.64 -10.30
N GLY A 156 1.11 -6.49 -11.00
CA GLY A 156 2.57 -6.50 -10.93
C GLY A 156 3.18 -5.18 -11.40
N GLN A 157 2.79 -4.71 -12.59
CA GLN A 157 3.25 -3.43 -13.15
C GLN A 157 2.92 -2.25 -12.25
N LEU A 158 1.70 -2.21 -11.70
CA LEU A 158 1.32 -1.14 -10.78
C LEU A 158 2.13 -1.22 -9.49
N SER A 159 2.32 -2.41 -8.89
CA SER A 159 3.10 -2.55 -7.66
C SER A 159 4.55 -2.07 -7.79
N SER A 160 5.19 -2.31 -8.94
CA SER A 160 6.57 -1.90 -9.19
C SER A 160 6.68 -0.44 -9.66
N GLY A 161 5.61 0.12 -10.21
CA GLY A 161 5.63 1.40 -10.92
C GLY A 161 4.74 2.49 -10.32
N VAL A 162 4.05 2.24 -9.20
CA VAL A 162 3.08 3.20 -8.63
C VAL A 162 3.72 4.54 -8.27
N GLY A 163 4.95 4.58 -7.77
CA GLY A 163 5.65 5.84 -7.51
C GLY A 163 5.84 6.67 -8.78
N SER A 164 6.40 6.07 -9.83
CA SER A 164 6.56 6.72 -11.14
C SER A 164 5.22 7.12 -11.76
N LEU A 165 4.17 6.32 -11.55
CA LEU A 165 2.82 6.63 -11.99
C LEU A 165 2.30 7.91 -11.32
N LEU A 166 2.34 7.98 -9.99
CA LEU A 166 1.90 9.14 -9.23
C LEU A 166 2.71 10.39 -9.56
N GLN A 167 4.03 10.25 -9.72
CA GLN A 167 4.93 11.31 -10.17
C GLN A 167 4.51 11.91 -11.53
N SER A 168 3.89 11.12 -12.41
CA SER A 168 3.43 11.60 -13.73
C SER A 168 2.11 12.37 -13.70
N TRP A 169 1.43 12.40 -12.55
CA TRP A 169 0.12 13.04 -12.37
C TRP A 169 0.17 14.36 -11.60
N ILE A 170 1.33 14.65 -10.99
CA ILE A 170 1.64 15.89 -10.29
C ILE A 170 2.55 16.77 -11.13
#